data_AF-A0A1F4CQR4-F1
#
_entry.id   AF-A0A1F4CQR4-F1
#
_cell.length_a   1.000
_cell.length_b   1.000
_cell.length_c   1.000
_cell.angle_alpha   90.00
_cell.angle_beta   90.00
_cell.angle_gamma   90.00
#
_symmetry.space_group_name_H-M   'P 1'
#
loop_
_entity.id
_entity.type
_entity.pdbx_description
1 polymer ?
#
loop_
_entity_poly.entity_id
_entity_poly.type
_entity_poly.pdbx_seq_one_letter_code
_entity_poly.pdbx_strand_id
1 'polypeptide(L)'
;MPDSDLRAKYGAGAFDAGLKLQPRTFERRVAQRDSLDQHFTKLWLDFAITGMSQRKVLDTRTRLLVLVGQYTMAKSHDALEDTVRATVAAGVPPREILEIILQCLVYGGHTTVEPAIQVFHRVAEELGLLDELRASQLPLDGNDSKRSYEEERKRWHPEDVADPRCADLMERHGWLAVGRGLTLRPRHHLNTLGWQDALDPEWADLWVKFVYQGMYSRGIVDDKTRLLCMVGNCVAIGETTQGRAHMKGAMRNGASPREVMEVILQSSVNFGMPAMLHSLIMFVELVEEAGRLAEIGNPPKRAKTS
;
A
#
# COMPACT_ATOMS: atom_id res chain seq x y z
N MET A 1 -1.68 22.87 -34.90
CA MET A 1 -0.30 22.46 -35.26
C MET A 1 -0.42 21.14 -36.00
N PRO A 2 0.34 20.88 -37.09
CA PRO A 2 0.20 19.62 -37.78
C PRO A 2 0.51 18.51 -36.78
N ASP A 3 -0.35 17.50 -36.82
CA ASP A 3 -0.42 16.31 -35.99
C ASP A 3 0.90 15.54 -36.10
N SER A 4 1.94 15.96 -35.36
CA SER A 4 3.18 15.21 -35.33
C SER A 4 2.85 13.90 -34.65
N ASP A 5 3.06 12.78 -35.33
CA ASP A 5 2.88 11.45 -34.75
C ASP A 5 3.79 11.31 -33.52
N LEU A 6 3.25 11.63 -32.34
CA LEU A 6 3.97 11.61 -31.06
C LEU A 6 4.39 10.18 -30.72
N ARG A 7 3.67 9.18 -31.23
CA ARG A 7 4.00 7.76 -31.09
C ARG A 7 5.22 7.40 -31.92
N ALA A 8 5.36 7.92 -33.14
CA ALA A 8 6.60 7.80 -33.91
C ALA A 8 7.76 8.56 -33.24
N LYS A 9 7.50 9.77 -32.73
CA LYS A 9 8.52 10.64 -32.10
C LYS A 9 9.12 10.03 -30.83
N TYR A 10 8.27 9.53 -29.93
CA TYR A 10 8.68 9.04 -28.61
C TYR A 10 8.74 7.51 -28.51
N GLY A 11 8.35 6.81 -29.56
CA GLY A 11 8.45 5.36 -29.68
C GLY A 11 7.19 4.61 -29.21
N ALA A 12 6.81 3.59 -29.98
CA ALA A 12 5.64 2.76 -29.71
C ALA A 12 5.67 2.10 -28.32
N GLY A 13 6.84 1.64 -27.86
CA GLY A 13 6.98 1.01 -26.54
C GLY A 13 6.64 1.94 -25.37
N ALA A 14 6.93 3.24 -25.48
CA ALA A 14 6.55 4.22 -24.48
C ALA A 14 5.03 4.43 -24.46
N PHE A 15 4.40 4.46 -25.64
CA PHE A 15 2.94 4.56 -25.76
C PHE A 15 2.22 3.32 -25.23
N ASP A 16 2.70 2.13 -25.59
CA ASP A 16 2.10 0.88 -25.14
C ASP A 16 2.21 0.70 -23.62
N ALA A 17 3.35 1.11 -23.02
CA ALA A 17 3.51 1.11 -21.57
C ALA A 17 2.66 2.20 -20.90
N GLY A 18 2.63 3.40 -21.48
CA GLY A 18 1.90 4.55 -20.95
C GLY A 18 0.39 4.36 -20.92
N LEU A 19 -0.18 3.86 -22.02
CA LEU A 19 -1.61 3.57 -22.13
C LEU A 19 -2.06 2.48 -21.16
N LYS A 20 -1.18 1.51 -20.83
CA LYS A 20 -1.47 0.50 -19.80
C LYS A 20 -1.55 1.08 -18.40
N LEU A 21 -0.81 2.15 -18.10
CA LEU A 21 -0.75 2.77 -16.78
C LEU A 21 -1.74 3.91 -16.60
N GLN A 22 -2.02 4.66 -17.68
CA GLN A 22 -2.81 5.88 -17.68
C GLN A 22 -3.79 5.87 -18.87
N PRO A 23 -4.72 4.91 -18.93
CA PRO A 23 -5.51 4.62 -20.12
C PRO A 23 -6.37 5.79 -20.60
N ARG A 24 -6.78 6.72 -19.72
CA ARG A 24 -7.56 7.90 -20.12
C ARG A 24 -6.70 9.10 -20.45
N THR A 25 -5.62 9.32 -19.70
CA THR A 25 -4.92 10.62 -19.73
C THR A 25 -3.55 10.61 -20.40
N PHE A 26 -2.98 9.43 -20.72
CA PHE A 26 -1.61 9.32 -21.21
C PHE A 26 -1.32 10.18 -22.44
N GLU A 27 -2.06 9.99 -23.54
CA GLU A 27 -1.77 10.67 -24.81
C GLU A 27 -1.93 12.18 -24.69
N ARG A 28 -2.99 12.64 -24.01
CA ARG A 28 -3.20 14.05 -23.70
C ARG A 28 -2.04 14.64 -22.90
N ARG A 29 -1.51 13.90 -21.92
CA ARG A 29 -0.34 14.33 -21.12
C ARG A 29 0.92 14.39 -21.96
N VAL A 30 1.16 13.44 -22.86
CA VAL A 30 2.30 13.48 -23.79
C VAL A 30 2.19 14.71 -24.70
N ALA A 31 1.05 14.94 -25.33
CA ALA A 31 0.85 16.09 -26.22
C ALA A 31 1.02 17.43 -25.49
N GLN A 32 0.43 17.56 -24.29
CA GLN A 32 0.58 18.76 -23.48
C GLN A 32 2.05 19.02 -23.11
N ARG A 33 2.76 17.99 -22.65
CA ARG A 33 4.17 18.14 -22.25
C ARG A 33 5.07 18.39 -23.46
N ASP A 34 4.83 17.74 -24.59
CA ASP A 34 5.58 17.96 -25.83
C ASP A 34 5.47 19.41 -26.30
N SER A 35 4.27 19.99 -26.18
CA SER A 35 4.03 21.40 -26.53
C SER A 35 4.72 22.40 -25.60
N LEU A 36 5.05 21.99 -24.36
CA LEU A 36 5.68 22.83 -23.36
C LEU A 36 7.20 22.65 -23.32
N ASP A 37 7.66 21.40 -23.28
CA ASP A 37 9.08 21.01 -23.19
C ASP A 37 9.28 19.55 -23.66
N GLN A 38 9.88 19.40 -24.84
CA GLN A 38 10.11 18.10 -25.46
C GLN A 38 11.18 17.28 -24.73
N HIS A 39 12.17 17.96 -24.10
CA HIS A 39 13.23 17.30 -23.35
C HIS A 39 12.67 16.71 -22.05
N PHE A 40 11.90 17.49 -21.31
CA PHE A 40 11.16 17.01 -20.13
C PHE A 40 10.24 15.84 -20.49
N THR A 41 9.50 15.95 -21.60
CA THR A 41 8.62 14.87 -22.08
C THR A 41 9.39 13.58 -22.26
N LYS A 42 10.54 13.64 -22.95
CA LYS A 42 11.43 12.49 -23.12
C LYS A 42 11.92 11.94 -21.77
N LEU A 43 12.42 12.80 -20.87
CA LEU A 43 12.92 12.37 -19.56
C LEU A 43 11.85 11.69 -18.71
N TRP A 44 10.63 12.24 -18.70
CA TRP A 44 9.52 11.65 -17.97
C TRP A 44 9.13 10.27 -18.55
N LEU A 45 9.06 10.15 -19.88
CA LEU A 45 8.79 8.86 -20.52
C LEU A 45 9.88 7.83 -20.19
N ASP A 46 11.15 8.21 -20.31
CA ASP A 46 12.29 7.34 -20.03
C ASP A 46 12.33 6.90 -18.54
N PHE A 47 12.12 7.84 -17.61
CA PHE A 47 12.19 7.55 -16.18
C PHE A 47 10.95 6.81 -15.66
N ALA A 48 9.75 7.37 -15.89
CA ALA A 48 8.52 6.89 -15.28
C ALA A 48 7.90 5.72 -16.07
N ILE A 49 7.84 5.85 -17.39
CA ILE A 49 7.01 4.98 -18.24
C ILE A 49 7.80 3.78 -18.74
N THR A 50 8.97 3.96 -19.36
CA THR A 50 9.76 2.83 -19.88
C THR A 50 10.82 2.33 -18.88
N GLY A 51 11.19 3.17 -17.90
CA GLY A 51 12.09 2.81 -16.80
C GLY A 51 11.37 2.17 -15.61
N MET A 52 10.91 2.99 -14.67
CA MET A 52 10.41 2.54 -13.37
C MET A 52 9.24 1.55 -13.46
N SER A 53 8.29 1.78 -14.38
CA SER A 53 7.13 0.87 -14.52
C SER A 53 7.49 -0.53 -15.03
N GLN A 54 8.63 -0.68 -15.72
CA GLN A 54 9.01 -1.94 -16.37
C GLN A 54 9.84 -2.86 -15.48
N ARG A 55 10.32 -2.36 -14.34
CA ARG A 55 11.10 -3.13 -13.37
C ARG A 55 10.29 -4.33 -12.86
N LYS A 56 10.91 -5.51 -12.79
CA LYS A 56 10.23 -6.78 -12.50
C LYS A 56 10.29 -7.24 -11.04
N VAL A 57 10.72 -6.36 -10.13
CA VAL A 57 10.82 -6.69 -8.70
C VAL A 57 9.44 -6.90 -8.06
N LEU A 58 8.48 -6.05 -8.39
CA LEU A 58 7.06 -6.23 -8.03
C LEU A 58 6.30 -6.68 -9.27
N ASP A 59 5.36 -7.61 -9.07
CA ASP A 59 4.38 -7.96 -10.10
C ASP A 59 3.42 -6.79 -10.40
N THR A 60 2.75 -6.85 -11.55
CA THR A 60 1.84 -5.79 -12.01
C THR A 60 0.70 -5.55 -11.03
N ARG A 61 0.13 -6.60 -10.45
CA ARG A 61 -0.96 -6.51 -9.47
C ARG A 61 -0.54 -5.66 -8.27
N THR A 62 0.57 -6.02 -7.64
CA THR A 62 1.07 -5.36 -6.43
C THR A 62 1.48 -3.92 -6.71
N ARG A 63 2.12 -3.65 -7.86
CA ARG A 63 2.47 -2.27 -8.26
C ARG A 63 1.24 -1.37 -8.33
N LEU A 64 0.21 -1.83 -9.03
CA LEU A 64 -1.00 -1.05 -9.25
C LEU A 64 -1.79 -0.88 -7.95
N LEU A 65 -1.93 -1.92 -7.13
CA LEU A 65 -2.55 -1.82 -5.80
C LEU A 65 -1.84 -0.82 -4.90
N VAL A 66 -0.50 -0.79 -4.89
CA VAL A 66 0.26 0.23 -4.15
C VAL A 66 -0.08 1.64 -4.67
N LEU A 67 -0.13 1.85 -5.99
CA LEU A 67 -0.49 3.15 -6.57
C LEU A 67 -1.94 3.56 -6.23
N VAL A 68 -2.90 2.62 -6.20
CA VAL A 68 -4.28 2.89 -5.76
C VAL A 68 -4.30 3.47 -4.35
N GLY A 69 -3.59 2.83 -3.41
CA GLY A 69 -3.49 3.32 -2.04
C GLY A 69 -2.82 4.69 -1.98
N GLN A 70 -1.73 4.88 -2.72
CA GLN A 70 -0.97 6.12 -2.71
C GLN A 70 -1.77 7.31 -3.25
N TYR A 71 -2.43 7.15 -4.40
CA TYR A 71 -3.26 8.22 -4.95
C TYR A 71 -4.51 8.50 -4.11
N THR A 72 -5.03 7.49 -3.40
CA THR A 72 -6.08 7.68 -2.39
C THR A 72 -5.57 8.57 -1.26
N MET A 73 -4.43 8.23 -0.64
CA MET A 73 -3.85 8.99 0.46
C MET A 73 -3.42 10.41 0.06
N ALA A 74 -2.94 10.58 -1.16
CA ALA A 74 -2.56 11.88 -1.72
C ALA A 74 -3.74 12.66 -2.31
N LYS A 75 -4.98 12.17 -2.20
CA LYS A 75 -6.20 12.82 -2.71
C LYS A 75 -6.11 13.20 -4.20
N SER A 76 -5.39 12.37 -4.96
CA SER A 76 -5.07 12.58 -6.37
C SER A 76 -6.07 11.84 -7.26
N HIS A 77 -7.32 12.30 -7.26
CA HIS A 77 -8.47 11.57 -7.82
C HIS A 77 -8.35 11.22 -9.32
N ASP A 78 -7.83 12.13 -10.15
CA ASP A 78 -7.63 11.86 -11.58
C ASP A 78 -6.64 10.71 -11.82
N ALA A 79 -5.55 10.69 -11.03
CA ALA A 79 -4.55 9.63 -11.12
C ALA A 79 -5.06 8.31 -10.51
N LEU A 80 -5.86 8.40 -9.44
CA LEU A 80 -6.57 7.26 -8.87
C LEU A 80 -7.49 6.62 -9.92
N GLU A 81 -8.28 7.42 -10.64
CA GLU A 81 -9.20 6.92 -11.66
C GLU A 81 -8.48 6.16 -12.80
N ASP A 82 -7.41 6.75 -13.35
CA ASP A 82 -6.57 6.05 -14.34
C ASP A 82 -6.02 4.74 -13.80
N THR A 83 -5.55 4.75 -12.54
CA THR A 83 -4.96 3.58 -11.89
C THR A 83 -5.99 2.50 -11.64
N VAL A 84 -7.21 2.83 -11.20
CA VAL A 84 -8.31 1.86 -11.03
C VAL A 84 -8.59 1.14 -12.35
N ARG A 85 -8.70 1.89 -13.46
CA ARG A 85 -8.93 1.32 -14.79
C ARG A 85 -7.76 0.44 -15.25
N ALA A 86 -6.53 0.90 -15.06
CA ALA A 86 -5.33 0.12 -15.35
C ALA A 86 -5.29 -1.18 -14.53
N THR A 87 -5.73 -1.14 -13.27
CA THR A 87 -5.75 -2.29 -12.35
C THR A 87 -6.79 -3.32 -12.78
N VAL A 88 -8.00 -2.88 -13.15
CA VAL A 88 -9.03 -3.77 -13.74
C VAL A 88 -8.54 -4.37 -15.06
N ALA A 89 -7.97 -3.56 -15.95
CA ALA A 89 -7.46 -4.03 -17.24
C ALA A 89 -6.29 -5.03 -17.09
N ALA A 90 -5.55 -4.97 -15.99
CA ALA A 90 -4.52 -5.94 -15.63
C ALA A 90 -5.08 -7.25 -15.04
N GLY A 91 -6.41 -7.39 -14.93
CA GLY A 91 -7.09 -8.59 -14.42
C GLY A 91 -7.12 -8.70 -12.90
N VAL A 92 -6.86 -7.61 -12.17
CA VAL A 92 -6.95 -7.61 -10.70
C VAL A 92 -8.43 -7.51 -10.30
N PRO A 93 -8.91 -8.35 -9.35
CA PRO A 93 -10.30 -8.31 -8.92
C PRO A 93 -10.71 -6.92 -8.40
N PRO A 94 -11.85 -6.34 -8.83
CA PRO A 94 -12.34 -5.04 -8.37
C PRO A 94 -12.48 -4.94 -6.85
N ARG A 95 -12.79 -6.07 -6.21
CA ARG A 95 -12.89 -6.21 -4.75
C ARG A 95 -11.56 -5.90 -4.04
N GLU A 96 -10.42 -6.26 -4.62
CA GLU A 96 -9.10 -5.94 -4.04
C GLU A 96 -8.78 -4.45 -4.17
N ILE A 97 -9.14 -3.83 -5.30
CA ILE A 97 -8.96 -2.39 -5.51
C ILE A 97 -9.75 -1.60 -4.47
N LEU A 98 -11.03 -1.95 -4.30
CA LEU A 98 -11.89 -1.35 -3.28
C LEU A 98 -11.34 -1.59 -1.88
N GLU A 99 -10.82 -2.79 -1.61
CA GLU A 99 -10.20 -3.08 -0.31
C GLU A 99 -9.03 -2.14 -0.02
N ILE A 100 -8.13 -1.89 -0.97
CA ILE A 100 -7.02 -0.95 -0.75
C ILE A 100 -7.52 0.47 -0.46
N ILE A 101 -8.55 0.94 -1.19
CA ILE A 101 -9.17 2.25 -0.93
C ILE A 101 -9.75 2.31 0.48
N LEU A 102 -10.46 1.27 0.92
CA LEU A 102 -11.05 1.19 2.25
C LEU A 102 -9.99 1.09 3.35
N GLN A 103 -8.88 0.37 3.14
CA GLN A 103 -7.79 0.24 4.10
C GLN A 103 -7.10 1.59 4.39
N CYS A 104 -7.13 2.53 3.43
CA CYS A 104 -6.68 3.90 3.67
C CYS A 104 -7.47 4.61 4.79
N LEU A 105 -8.67 4.15 5.15
CA LEU A 105 -9.52 4.76 6.18
C LEU A 105 -8.85 4.75 7.55
N VAL A 106 -8.08 3.70 7.86
CA VAL A 106 -7.37 3.53 9.14
C VAL A 106 -6.33 4.64 9.36
N TYR A 107 -5.81 5.26 8.28
CA TYR A 107 -4.72 6.24 8.36
C TYR A 107 -5.12 7.62 7.86
N GLY A 108 -5.79 7.68 6.70
CA GLY A 108 -6.24 8.91 6.08
C GLY A 108 -7.59 9.40 6.60
N GLY A 109 -8.32 8.56 7.35
CA GLY A 109 -9.65 8.88 7.85
C GLY A 109 -10.69 9.03 6.74
N HIS A 110 -11.92 9.33 7.15
CA HIS A 110 -13.08 9.39 6.26
C HIS A 110 -12.91 10.44 5.15
N THR A 111 -12.33 11.60 5.47
CA THR A 111 -12.16 12.72 4.51
C THR A 111 -11.19 12.43 3.37
N THR A 112 -10.36 11.41 3.53
CA THR A 112 -9.47 10.92 2.47
C THR A 112 -10.13 9.85 1.63
N VAL A 113 -10.90 8.96 2.26
CA VAL A 113 -11.47 7.78 1.60
C VAL A 113 -12.78 8.06 0.89
N GLU A 114 -13.65 8.92 1.41
CA GLU A 114 -14.98 9.14 0.85
C GLU A 114 -14.93 9.58 -0.63
N PRO A 115 -14.13 10.60 -1.03
CA PRO A 115 -14.02 10.96 -2.45
C PRO A 115 -13.44 9.83 -3.32
N ALA A 116 -12.53 9.02 -2.77
CA ALA A 116 -11.95 7.87 -3.48
C ALA A 116 -12.97 6.75 -3.70
N ILE A 117 -13.88 6.51 -2.75
CA ILE A 117 -15.03 5.61 -2.93
C ILE A 117 -15.91 6.12 -4.08
N GLN A 118 -16.20 7.42 -4.13
CA GLN A 118 -17.02 7.99 -5.21
C GLN A 118 -16.37 7.86 -6.58
N VAL A 119 -15.04 8.02 -6.67
CA VAL A 119 -14.26 7.75 -7.89
C VAL A 119 -14.39 6.28 -8.28
N PHE A 120 -14.13 5.36 -7.35
CA PHE A 120 -14.20 3.93 -7.61
C PHE A 120 -15.60 3.48 -8.03
N HIS A 121 -16.65 3.96 -7.34
CA HIS A 121 -18.04 3.62 -7.63
C HIS A 121 -18.42 4.02 -9.06
N ARG A 122 -18.10 5.25 -9.47
CA ARG A 122 -18.34 5.72 -10.84
C ARG A 122 -17.60 4.86 -11.87
N VAL A 123 -16.32 4.58 -11.65
CA VAL A 123 -15.54 3.72 -12.57
C VAL A 123 -16.12 2.30 -12.62
N ALA A 124 -16.53 1.75 -11.48
CA ALA A 124 -17.14 0.43 -11.40
C ALA A 124 -18.49 0.37 -12.13
N GLU A 125 -19.30 1.43 -12.04
CA GLU A 125 -20.56 1.55 -12.79
C GLU A 125 -20.30 1.61 -14.30
N GLU A 126 -19.39 2.48 -14.75
CA GLU A 126 -19.04 2.61 -16.17
C GLU A 126 -18.46 1.33 -16.78
N LEU A 127 -17.77 0.51 -15.97
CA LEU A 127 -17.19 -0.77 -16.39
C LEU A 127 -18.12 -1.97 -16.15
N GLY A 128 -19.32 -1.76 -15.60
CA GLY A 128 -20.29 -2.85 -15.35
C GLY A 128 -19.89 -3.82 -14.23
N LEU A 129 -19.12 -3.37 -13.24
CA LEU A 129 -18.52 -4.20 -12.18
C LEU A 129 -19.38 -4.29 -10.89
N LEU A 130 -20.51 -3.59 -10.84
CA LEU A 130 -21.31 -3.48 -9.61
C LEU A 130 -21.90 -4.82 -9.14
N ASP A 131 -22.32 -5.69 -10.07
CA ASP A 131 -22.89 -6.99 -9.71
C ASP A 131 -21.83 -7.97 -9.18
N GLU A 132 -20.63 -7.97 -9.78
CA GLU A 132 -19.48 -8.72 -9.26
C GLU A 132 -19.09 -8.24 -7.85
N LEU A 133 -19.10 -6.93 -7.62
CA LEU A 133 -18.86 -6.36 -6.29
C LEU A 133 -19.94 -6.82 -5.31
N ARG A 134 -21.23 -6.71 -5.63
CA ARG A 134 -22.31 -7.19 -4.75
C ARG A 134 -22.17 -8.68 -4.41
N ALA A 135 -21.84 -9.50 -5.41
CA ALA A 135 -21.64 -10.94 -5.22
C ALA A 135 -20.43 -11.30 -4.33
N SER A 136 -19.43 -10.41 -4.25
CA SER A 136 -18.19 -10.61 -3.47
C SER A 136 -18.16 -9.85 -2.15
N GLN A 137 -19.31 -9.41 -1.62
CA GLN A 137 -19.36 -8.75 -0.32
C GLN A 137 -18.96 -9.70 0.81
N LEU A 138 -18.29 -9.14 1.82
CA LEU A 138 -18.08 -9.86 3.08
C LEU A 138 -19.38 -9.91 3.88
N PRO A 139 -19.57 -10.91 4.76
CA PRO A 139 -20.65 -10.89 5.74
C PRO A 139 -20.58 -9.65 6.64
N LEU A 140 -21.65 -9.36 7.39
CA LEU A 140 -21.73 -8.15 8.21
C LEU A 140 -20.70 -8.09 9.35
N ASP A 141 -20.24 -9.24 9.85
CA ASP A 141 -19.14 -9.31 10.81
C ASP A 141 -17.78 -8.98 10.17
N GLY A 142 -17.71 -8.94 8.82
CA GLY A 142 -16.59 -8.46 8.03
C GLY A 142 -15.32 -9.31 8.11
N ASN A 143 -15.34 -10.42 8.85
CA ASN A 143 -14.14 -11.18 9.19
C ASN A 143 -13.88 -12.30 8.18
N ASP A 144 -12.60 -12.59 7.91
CA ASP A 144 -12.25 -13.84 7.26
C ASP A 144 -12.57 -15.02 8.18
N SER A 145 -13.67 -15.71 7.87
CA SER A 145 -14.15 -16.90 8.60
C SER A 145 -13.12 -18.05 8.68
N LYS A 146 -12.05 -18.02 7.88
CA LYS A 146 -10.96 -19.00 7.94
C LYS A 146 -9.95 -18.72 9.06
N ARG A 147 -10.02 -17.55 9.71
CA ARG A 147 -9.12 -17.22 10.82
C ARG A 147 -9.48 -18.02 12.06
N SER A 148 -8.46 -18.62 12.66
CA SER A 148 -8.59 -19.43 13.87
C SER A 148 -7.65 -18.90 14.94
N TYR A 149 -8.17 -18.79 16.16
CA TYR A 149 -7.36 -18.48 17.34
C TYR A 149 -6.19 -19.45 17.48
N GLU A 150 -6.46 -20.75 17.33
CA GLU A 150 -5.46 -21.80 17.51
C GLU A 150 -4.30 -21.68 16.51
N GLU A 151 -4.59 -21.36 15.25
CA GLU A 151 -3.57 -21.23 14.21
C GLU A 151 -2.81 -19.90 14.27
N GLU A 152 -3.48 -18.78 14.57
CA GLU A 152 -2.79 -17.50 14.70
C GLU A 152 -1.92 -17.45 15.95
N ARG A 153 -2.40 -18.00 17.07
CA ARG A 153 -1.67 -18.04 18.34
C ARG A 153 -0.32 -18.74 18.23
N LYS A 154 -0.19 -19.78 17.39
CA LYS A 154 1.09 -20.48 17.15
C LYS A 154 2.21 -19.57 16.62
N ARG A 155 1.84 -18.45 16.00
CA ARG A 155 2.78 -17.49 15.40
C ARG A 155 3.04 -16.25 16.26
N TRP A 156 2.34 -16.11 17.39
CA TRP A 156 2.55 -14.98 18.28
C TRP A 156 3.89 -15.08 19.00
N HIS A 157 4.47 -13.92 19.32
CA HIS A 157 5.76 -13.87 20.00
C HIS A 157 5.62 -14.44 21.43
N PRO A 158 6.55 -15.28 21.91
CA PRO A 158 6.46 -15.89 23.25
C PRO A 158 6.33 -14.85 24.38
N GLU A 159 7.03 -13.72 24.27
CA GLU A 159 6.94 -12.62 25.26
C GLU A 159 5.55 -11.98 25.28
N ASP A 160 4.88 -11.83 24.12
CA ASP A 160 3.52 -11.28 24.08
C ASP A 160 2.53 -12.25 24.72
N VAL A 161 2.74 -13.55 24.53
CA VAL A 161 1.90 -14.60 25.12
C VAL A 161 2.09 -14.70 26.63
N ALA A 162 3.31 -14.47 27.12
CA ALA A 162 3.64 -14.52 28.54
C ALA A 162 3.30 -13.21 29.30
N ASP A 163 3.02 -12.11 28.59
CA ASP A 163 2.65 -10.84 29.19
C ASP A 163 1.31 -10.96 29.94
N PRO A 164 1.24 -10.58 31.24
CA PRO A 164 0.03 -10.74 32.04
C PRO A 164 -1.17 -9.93 31.51
N ARG A 165 -0.92 -8.85 30.77
CA ARG A 165 -1.99 -8.04 30.15
C ARG A 165 -2.67 -8.76 29.00
N CYS A 166 -2.02 -9.75 28.38
CA CYS A 166 -2.49 -10.41 27.18
C CYS A 166 -3.85 -11.09 27.39
N ALA A 167 -4.00 -11.84 28.50
CA ALA A 167 -5.25 -12.53 28.82
C ALA A 167 -6.40 -11.55 29.13
N ASP A 168 -6.16 -10.54 29.98
CA ASP A 168 -7.16 -9.54 30.36
C ASP A 168 -7.63 -8.71 29.15
N LEU A 169 -6.70 -8.24 28.30
CA LEU A 169 -7.05 -7.50 27.09
C LEU A 169 -7.81 -8.37 26.08
N MET A 170 -7.49 -9.68 25.98
CA MET A 170 -8.23 -10.60 25.12
C MET A 170 -9.64 -10.87 25.62
N GLU A 171 -9.82 -11.02 26.93
CA GLU A 171 -11.14 -11.19 27.54
C GLU A 171 -12.02 -9.96 27.27
N ARG A 172 -11.45 -8.76 27.41
CA ARG A 172 -12.17 -7.50 27.24
C ARG A 172 -12.50 -7.15 25.78
N HIS A 173 -11.49 -7.23 24.90
CA HIS A 173 -11.61 -6.73 23.53
C HIS A 173 -11.85 -7.83 22.48
N GLY A 174 -11.75 -9.09 22.89
CA GLY A 174 -11.89 -10.25 22.01
C GLY A 174 -10.56 -10.68 21.39
N TRP A 175 -10.40 -12.00 21.24
CA TRP A 175 -9.16 -12.59 20.76
C TRP A 175 -8.76 -12.11 19.35
N LEU A 176 -9.73 -11.88 18.46
CA LEU A 176 -9.43 -11.51 17.08
C LEU A 176 -8.86 -10.08 17.02
N ALA A 177 -9.41 -9.16 17.82
CA ALA A 177 -8.90 -7.79 17.92
C ALA A 177 -7.44 -7.78 18.42
N VAL A 178 -7.19 -8.36 19.59
CA VAL A 178 -5.85 -8.39 20.19
C VAL A 178 -4.89 -9.24 19.37
N GLY A 179 -5.33 -10.42 18.95
CA GLY A 179 -4.54 -11.40 18.23
C GLY A 179 -4.05 -10.95 16.87
N ARG A 180 -4.88 -10.21 16.11
CA ARG A 180 -4.43 -9.57 14.86
C ARG A 180 -3.35 -8.53 15.12
N GLY A 181 -3.47 -7.79 16.23
CA GLY A 181 -2.43 -6.88 16.69
C GLY A 181 -1.12 -7.58 17.03
N LEU A 182 -1.17 -8.70 17.75
CA LEU A 182 0.00 -9.53 18.07
C LEU A 182 0.68 -10.08 16.83
N THR A 183 -0.09 -10.54 15.84
CA THR A 183 0.46 -11.04 14.56
C THR A 183 1.15 -9.92 13.76
N LEU A 184 0.54 -8.73 13.69
CA LEU A 184 1.04 -7.64 12.84
C LEU A 184 2.11 -6.76 13.51
N ARG A 185 2.05 -6.63 14.83
CA ARG A 185 2.88 -5.72 15.65
C ARG A 185 3.38 -6.45 16.92
N PRO A 186 4.09 -7.58 16.79
CA PRO A 186 4.58 -8.33 17.94
C PRO A 186 5.50 -7.47 18.81
N ARG A 187 5.40 -7.64 20.14
CA ARG A 187 6.12 -6.89 21.20
C ARG A 187 5.79 -5.40 21.29
N HIS A 188 4.80 -4.93 20.53
CA HIS A 188 4.40 -3.53 20.53
C HIS A 188 2.90 -3.35 20.75
N HIS A 189 2.07 -4.23 20.19
CA HIS A 189 0.62 -4.09 20.25
C HIS A 189 0.09 -4.00 21.68
N LEU A 190 0.54 -4.87 22.61
CA LEU A 190 0.07 -4.84 24.00
C LEU A 190 0.44 -3.55 24.73
N ASN A 191 1.58 -2.93 24.40
CA ASN A 191 1.96 -1.64 24.97
C ASN A 191 1.01 -0.53 24.49
N THR A 192 0.71 -0.50 23.19
CA THR A 192 -0.19 0.49 22.60
C THR A 192 -1.64 0.30 23.04
N LEU A 193 -2.12 -0.95 23.07
CA LEU A 193 -3.49 -1.27 23.49
C LEU A 193 -3.65 -1.04 24.99
N GLY A 194 -2.74 -1.58 25.82
CA GLY A 194 -2.81 -1.39 27.27
C GLY A 194 -2.70 0.08 27.71
N TRP A 195 -1.90 0.89 27.00
CA TRP A 195 -1.85 2.33 27.27
C TRP A 195 -3.16 3.04 26.88
N GLN A 196 -3.72 2.73 25.71
CA GLN A 196 -5.01 3.32 25.30
C GLN A 196 -6.16 2.88 26.20
N ASP A 197 -6.18 1.62 26.61
CA ASP A 197 -7.18 1.07 27.51
C ASP A 197 -7.10 1.72 28.91
N ALA A 198 -5.88 1.96 29.42
CA ALA A 198 -5.71 2.71 30.66
C ALA A 198 -6.13 4.19 30.56
N LEU A 199 -6.07 4.78 29.36
CA LEU A 199 -6.53 6.15 29.13
C LEU A 199 -8.05 6.24 29.03
N ASP A 200 -8.64 5.35 28.24
CA ASP A 200 -10.07 5.29 27.96
C ASP A 200 -10.42 3.89 27.38
N PRO A 201 -11.00 2.99 28.21
CA PRO A 201 -11.36 1.64 27.78
C PRO A 201 -12.40 1.61 26.64
N GLU A 202 -13.32 2.57 26.58
CA GLU A 202 -14.35 2.62 25.54
C GLU A 202 -13.71 2.99 24.20
N TRP A 203 -12.84 4.00 24.21
CA TRP A 203 -12.02 4.36 23.05
C TRP A 203 -11.16 3.17 22.58
N ALA A 204 -10.45 2.52 23.51
CA ALA A 204 -9.56 1.41 23.18
C ALA A 204 -10.31 0.25 22.52
N ASP A 205 -11.51 -0.07 23.02
CA ASP A 205 -12.39 -1.09 22.46
C ASP A 205 -12.84 -0.73 21.03
N LEU A 206 -13.31 0.50 20.82
CA LEU A 206 -13.71 0.98 19.49
C LEU A 206 -12.54 0.94 18.51
N TRP A 207 -11.38 1.45 18.91
CA TRP A 207 -10.18 1.49 18.07
C TRP A 207 -9.70 0.09 17.70
N VAL A 208 -9.52 -0.80 18.67
CA VAL A 208 -8.94 -2.13 18.41
C VAL A 208 -9.90 -3.01 17.62
N LYS A 209 -11.21 -2.90 17.88
CA LYS A 209 -12.22 -3.63 17.10
C LYS A 209 -12.37 -3.07 15.70
N PHE A 210 -12.34 -1.75 15.51
CA PHE A 210 -12.42 -1.17 14.17
C PHE A 210 -11.19 -1.53 13.32
N VAL A 211 -9.98 -1.32 13.86
CA VAL A 211 -8.73 -1.49 13.11
C VAL A 211 -8.36 -2.96 12.96
N TYR A 212 -8.24 -3.69 14.07
CA TYR A 212 -7.63 -5.02 14.06
C TYR A 212 -8.65 -6.13 13.84
N GLN A 213 -9.78 -6.09 14.56
CA GLN A 213 -10.85 -7.06 14.34
C GLN A 213 -11.59 -6.79 13.04
N GLY A 214 -11.88 -5.54 12.70
CA GLY A 214 -12.57 -5.16 11.48
C GLY A 214 -11.60 -5.12 10.31
N MET A 215 -10.95 -3.98 10.08
CA MET A 215 -10.20 -3.73 8.84
C MET A 215 -9.08 -4.75 8.58
N TYR A 216 -8.31 -5.18 9.58
CA TYR A 216 -7.16 -6.06 9.38
C TYR A 216 -7.44 -7.57 9.42
N SER A 217 -8.71 -7.97 9.54
CA SER A 217 -9.12 -9.37 9.55
C SER A 217 -9.82 -9.82 8.25
N ARG A 218 -10.19 -8.88 7.37
CA ARG A 218 -11.10 -9.04 6.21
C ARG A 218 -10.71 -10.10 5.18
N GLY A 219 -9.43 -10.44 5.05
CA GLY A 219 -8.94 -11.53 4.20
C GLY A 219 -9.09 -11.33 2.68
N ILE A 220 -9.51 -10.15 2.21
CA ILE A 220 -9.62 -9.85 0.78
C ILE A 220 -8.24 -9.76 0.10
N VAL A 221 -7.28 -9.12 0.78
CA VAL A 221 -5.86 -9.14 0.42
C VAL A 221 -5.06 -9.73 1.58
N ASP A 222 -3.99 -10.45 1.25
CA ASP A 222 -3.10 -11.01 2.24
C ASP A 222 -2.30 -9.91 3.00
N ASP A 223 -1.76 -10.28 4.17
CA ASP A 223 -1.06 -9.35 5.05
C ASP A 223 0.18 -8.74 4.39
N LYS A 224 0.90 -9.49 3.53
CA LYS A 224 2.07 -8.98 2.80
C LYS A 224 1.65 -7.87 1.83
N THR A 225 0.67 -8.15 0.97
CA THR A 225 0.15 -7.21 -0.03
C THR A 225 -0.37 -5.94 0.65
N ARG A 226 -1.20 -6.09 1.69
CA ARG A 226 -1.73 -4.95 2.46
C ARG A 226 -0.61 -4.10 3.04
N LEU A 227 0.36 -4.71 3.72
CA LEU A 227 1.46 -3.97 4.35
C LEU A 227 2.38 -3.29 3.32
N LEU A 228 2.59 -3.87 2.14
CA LEU A 228 3.29 -3.19 1.04
C LEU A 228 2.53 -1.95 0.55
N CYS A 229 1.20 -2.03 0.45
CA CYS A 229 0.36 -0.85 0.14
C CYS A 229 0.48 0.21 1.24
N MET A 230 0.48 -0.19 2.52
CA MET A 230 0.65 0.75 3.63
C MET A 230 2.03 1.42 3.65
N VAL A 231 3.09 0.69 3.27
CA VAL A 231 4.41 1.31 3.07
C VAL A 231 4.31 2.41 2.00
N GLY A 232 3.72 2.11 0.84
CA GLY A 232 3.53 3.10 -0.21
C GLY A 232 2.72 4.31 0.24
N ASN A 233 1.62 4.07 0.95
CA ASN A 233 0.75 5.11 1.52
C ASN A 233 1.53 6.05 2.44
N CYS A 234 2.30 5.51 3.37
CA CYS A 234 3.15 6.27 4.28
C CYS A 234 4.18 7.12 3.52
N VAL A 235 4.82 6.57 2.49
CA VAL A 235 5.77 7.32 1.64
C VAL A 235 5.05 8.50 0.95
N ALA A 236 3.85 8.29 0.42
CA ALA A 236 3.10 9.30 -0.32
C ALA A 236 2.72 10.54 0.52
N ILE A 237 2.51 10.35 1.83
CA ILE A 237 2.16 11.45 2.76
C ILE A 237 3.31 11.85 3.70
N GLY A 238 4.51 11.29 3.51
CA GLY A 238 5.67 11.58 4.34
C GLY A 238 5.55 11.08 5.80
N GLU A 239 4.71 10.08 6.07
CA GLU A 239 4.54 9.55 7.41
C GLU A 239 5.59 8.46 7.73
N THR A 240 6.47 8.78 8.66
CA THR A 240 7.67 7.99 8.96
C THR A 240 7.48 7.01 10.12
N THR A 241 6.67 7.36 11.13
CA THR A 241 6.52 6.51 12.33
C THR A 241 5.83 5.20 11.97
N GLN A 242 4.67 5.30 11.33
CA GLN A 242 3.95 4.13 10.83
C GLN A 242 4.67 3.50 9.63
N GLY A 243 5.35 4.31 8.79
CA GLY A 243 6.18 3.81 7.69
C GLY A 243 7.20 2.77 8.16
N ARG A 244 7.94 3.08 9.24
CA ARG A 244 8.90 2.14 9.87
C ARG A 244 8.23 0.84 10.30
N ALA A 245 7.07 0.94 10.95
CA ALA A 245 6.34 -0.22 11.45
C ALA A 245 5.80 -1.09 10.31
N HIS A 246 5.28 -0.49 9.24
CA HIS A 246 4.78 -1.22 8.06
C HIS A 246 5.89 -1.91 7.27
N MET A 247 7.08 -1.30 7.16
CA MET A 247 8.23 -1.97 6.54
C MET A 247 8.64 -3.21 7.34
N LYS A 248 8.76 -3.11 8.67
CA LYS A 248 9.01 -4.27 9.55
C LYS A 248 7.92 -5.33 9.41
N GLY A 249 6.66 -4.90 9.41
CA GLY A 249 5.50 -5.78 9.28
C GLY A 249 5.46 -6.52 7.94
N ALA A 250 5.66 -5.82 6.83
CA ALA A 250 5.68 -6.42 5.49
C ALA A 250 6.77 -7.49 5.40
N MET A 251 7.99 -7.18 5.87
CA MET A 251 9.11 -8.13 5.87
C MET A 251 8.86 -9.38 6.73
N ARG A 252 8.14 -9.24 7.84
CA ARG A 252 7.73 -10.38 8.69
C ARG A 252 6.64 -11.23 8.04
N ASN A 253 5.79 -10.63 7.22
CA ASN A 253 4.68 -11.32 6.55
C ASN A 253 5.04 -11.83 5.15
N GLY A 254 6.34 -11.89 4.81
CA GLY A 254 6.82 -12.54 3.58
C GLY A 254 7.20 -11.59 2.44
N ALA A 255 7.20 -10.27 2.65
CA ALA A 255 7.88 -9.37 1.72
C ALA A 255 9.39 -9.52 1.84
N SER A 256 10.08 -9.60 0.71
CA SER A 256 11.53 -9.42 0.67
C SER A 256 11.89 -7.95 0.94
N PRO A 257 13.09 -7.67 1.48
CA PRO A 257 13.63 -6.31 1.55
C PRO A 257 13.62 -5.65 0.17
N ARG A 258 13.85 -6.42 -0.90
CA ARG A 258 13.84 -5.93 -2.28
C ARG A 258 12.45 -5.44 -2.73
N GLU A 259 11.37 -6.12 -2.37
CA GLU A 259 10.00 -5.68 -2.65
C GLU A 259 9.64 -4.40 -1.90
N VAL A 260 9.99 -4.31 -0.61
CA VAL A 260 9.78 -3.10 0.20
C VAL A 260 10.54 -1.91 -0.39
N MET A 261 11.80 -2.12 -0.77
CA MET A 261 12.60 -1.09 -1.43
C MET A 261 11.98 -0.65 -2.76
N GLU A 262 11.43 -1.59 -3.55
CA GLU A 262 10.79 -1.25 -4.82
C GLU A 262 9.53 -0.41 -4.65
N VAL A 263 8.74 -0.65 -3.59
CA VAL A 263 7.61 0.22 -3.22
C VAL A 263 8.11 1.65 -2.96
N ILE A 264 9.19 1.80 -2.19
CA ILE A 264 9.79 3.11 -1.89
C ILE A 264 10.29 3.78 -3.18
N LEU A 265 11.01 3.05 -4.03
CA LEU A 265 11.57 3.57 -5.28
C LEU A 265 10.48 4.00 -6.27
N GLN A 266 9.44 3.20 -6.51
CA GLN A 266 8.37 3.57 -7.44
C GLN A 266 7.61 4.82 -6.98
N SER A 267 7.55 5.06 -5.67
CA SER A 267 6.91 6.24 -5.10
C SER A 267 7.55 7.55 -5.57
N SER A 268 8.85 7.54 -5.94
CA SER A 268 9.56 8.73 -6.43
C SER A 268 8.95 9.33 -7.70
N VAL A 269 8.29 8.51 -8.53
CA VAL A 269 7.67 8.93 -9.79
C VAL A 269 6.53 9.93 -9.54
N ASN A 270 5.77 9.73 -8.47
CA ASN A 270 4.54 10.48 -8.21
C ASN A 270 4.64 11.38 -6.98
N PHE A 271 5.47 11.02 -5.99
CA PHE A 271 5.58 11.71 -4.70
C PHE A 271 6.98 12.29 -4.46
N GLY A 272 7.82 12.27 -5.50
CA GLY A 272 9.09 12.97 -5.54
C GLY A 272 10.25 12.26 -4.82
N MET A 273 11.46 12.72 -5.13
CA MET A 273 12.70 12.17 -4.59
C MET A 273 12.86 12.37 -3.07
N PRO A 274 12.50 13.51 -2.45
CA PRO A 274 12.73 13.72 -1.01
C PRO A 274 11.99 12.71 -0.12
N ALA A 275 10.70 12.47 -0.37
CA ALA A 275 9.91 11.50 0.38
C ALA A 275 10.46 10.07 0.22
N MET A 276 10.87 9.72 -1.01
CA MET A 276 11.53 8.46 -1.32
C MET A 276 12.86 8.32 -0.56
N LEU A 277 13.73 9.34 -0.59
CA LEU A 277 15.06 9.30 0.06
C LEU A 277 14.94 9.16 1.58
N HIS A 278 14.07 9.93 2.22
CA HIS A 278 13.83 9.80 3.66
C HIS A 278 13.36 8.39 4.03
N SER A 279 12.45 7.82 3.24
CA SER A 279 11.95 6.46 3.45
C SER A 279 13.02 5.40 3.18
N LEU A 280 13.92 5.64 2.23
CA LEU A 280 15.00 4.74 1.88
C LEU A 280 16.09 4.68 2.96
N ILE A 281 16.43 5.81 3.58
CA ILE A 281 17.36 5.87 4.72
C ILE A 281 16.83 5.02 5.87
N MET A 282 15.56 5.26 6.26
CA MET A 282 14.88 4.47 7.28
C MET A 282 14.86 2.99 6.92
N PHE A 283 14.54 2.63 5.67
CA PHE A 283 14.54 1.24 5.20
C PHE A 283 15.92 0.58 5.33
N VAL A 284 17.01 1.26 4.97
CA VAL A 284 18.36 0.70 5.07
C VAL A 284 18.72 0.41 6.54
N GLU A 285 18.44 1.33 7.46
CA GLU A 285 18.64 1.11 8.89
C GLU A 285 17.89 -0.14 9.38
N LEU A 286 16.62 -0.27 8.97
CA LEU A 286 15.78 -1.42 9.36
C LEU A 286 16.30 -2.76 8.87
N VAL A 287 16.77 -2.79 7.63
CA VAL A 287 17.29 -4.01 7.01
C VAL A 287 18.66 -4.36 7.59
N GLU A 288 19.45 -3.36 7.96
CA GLU A 288 20.72 -3.53 8.67
C GLU A 288 20.51 -4.07 10.09
N GLU A 289 19.61 -3.47 10.87
CA GLU A 289 19.19 -3.96 12.20
C GLU A 289 18.73 -5.42 12.14
N ALA A 290 18.07 -5.82 11.06
CA ALA A 290 17.59 -7.18 10.85
C ALA A 290 18.67 -8.15 10.32
N GLY A 291 19.87 -7.68 9.99
CA GLY A 291 20.93 -8.50 9.38
C GLY A 291 20.63 -8.95 7.94
N ARG A 292 19.75 -8.23 7.22
CA ARG A 292 19.21 -8.63 5.91
C ARG A 292 19.72 -7.79 4.74
N LEU A 293 20.80 -7.00 4.92
CA LEU A 293 21.31 -6.08 3.88
C LEU A 293 21.68 -6.78 2.57
N ALA A 294 22.16 -8.03 2.61
CA ALA A 294 22.50 -8.79 1.42
C ALA A 294 21.29 -9.01 0.48
N GLU A 295 20.07 -9.01 1.01
CA GLU A 295 18.84 -9.28 0.24
C GLU A 295 18.42 -8.10 -0.66
N ILE A 296 19.00 -6.90 -0.48
CA ILE A 296 18.66 -5.74 -1.32
C ILE A 296 19.38 -5.78 -2.68
N GLY A 297 20.30 -6.75 -2.87
CA GLY A 297 21.06 -7.02 -4.08
C GLY A 297 22.37 -6.23 -4.17
N ASN A 298 22.33 -4.91 -3.96
CA ASN A 298 23.53 -4.06 -3.94
C ASN A 298 23.57 -3.24 -2.65
N PRO A 299 24.04 -3.83 -1.52
CA PRO A 299 24.08 -3.14 -0.24
C PRO A 299 25.02 -1.93 -0.27
N PRO A 300 24.62 -0.77 0.29
CA PRO A 300 25.51 0.38 0.39
C PRO A 300 26.74 -0.01 1.21
N LYS A 301 27.93 0.27 0.68
CA LYS A 301 29.16 0.15 1.46
C LYS A 301 29.16 1.31 2.46
N ARG A 302 29.18 1.01 3.78
CA ARG A 302 29.45 2.05 4.78
C ARG A 302 30.80 2.68 4.42
N ALA A 303 30.79 3.97 4.07
CA ALA A 303 32.02 4.74 4.11
C ALA A 303 32.48 4.70 5.57
N LYS A 304 33.68 4.18 5.84
CA LYS A 304 34.32 4.39 7.13
C LYS A 304 34.55 5.89 7.23
N THR A 305 33.67 6.61 7.90
CA THR A 305 33.97 7.96 8.35
C THR A 305 35.08 7.80 9.38
N SER A 306 36.31 8.09 8.95
CA SER A 306 37.47 8.29 9.81
C SER A 306 37.25 9.47 10.75
#